data_AF-A0A370D741-F1
#
_entry.id   AF-A0A370D741-F1
#
_cell.length_a   1.000
_cell.length_b   1.000
_cell.length_c   1.000
_cell.angle_alpha   90.00
_cell.angle_beta   90.00
_cell.angle_gamma   90.00
#
_symmetry.space_group_name_H-M   'P 1'
#
loop_
_entity.id
_entity.type
_entity.pdbx_description
1 polymer ?
#
loop_
_entity_poly.entity_id
_entity_poly.type
_entity_poly.pdbx_seq_one_letter_code
_entity_poly.pdbx_strand_id
1 'polypeptide(L)' 'MNLPIYFDYSATTPVDQRVADVMIKYLTVESDFGNAASRSHSFGWAADEAIDTAR' A
#
# COMPACT_ATOMS: atom_id res chain seq x y z
N MET A 1 14.21 26.15 1.25
CA MET A 1 15.22 25.09 1.00
C MET A 1 15.37 24.95 -0.50
N ASN A 2 16.60 24.94 -1.01
CA ASN A 2 16.84 24.64 -2.43
C ASN A 2 17.23 23.15 -2.51
N LEU A 3 16.28 22.31 -2.91
CA LEU A 3 16.50 20.88 -3.09
C LEU A 3 17.19 20.65 -4.45
N PRO A 4 18.06 19.64 -4.59
CA PRO A 4 18.63 19.29 -5.88
C PRO A 4 17.54 18.81 -6.85
N ILE A 5 17.73 19.08 -8.14
CA ILE A 5 16.85 18.55 -9.19
C ILE A 5 17.10 17.04 -9.32
N TYR A 6 16.03 16.25 -9.28
CA TYR A 6 16.08 14.80 -9.42
C TYR A 6 15.86 14.39 -10.88
N PHE A 7 16.87 13.85 -11.55
CA PHE A 7 16.80 13.34 -12.92
C PHE A 7 17.17 11.86 -13.06
N ASP A 8 17.16 11.12 -11.95
CA ASP A 8 17.54 9.70 -11.91
C ASP A 8 16.32 8.75 -11.84
N TYR A 9 15.27 9.05 -12.63
CA TYR A 9 14.03 8.26 -12.64
C TYR A 9 14.20 6.84 -13.19
N SER A 10 15.28 6.58 -13.93
CA SER A 10 15.63 5.22 -14.38
C SER A 10 16.16 4.34 -13.25
N ALA A 11 16.68 4.92 -12.16
CA ALA A 11 17.07 4.16 -10.98
C ALA A 11 15.86 3.81 -10.11
N THR A 12 15.03 4.80 -9.79
CA THR A 12 13.75 4.63 -9.09
C THR A 12 12.89 5.88 -9.21
N THR A 13 11.61 5.79 -8.83
CA THR A 13 10.66 6.90 -8.91
C THR A 13 10.03 7.17 -7.55
N PRO A 14 9.70 8.43 -7.22
CA PRO A 14 8.82 8.72 -6.10
C PRO A 14 7.49 7.97 -6.26
N VAL A 15 6.94 7.49 -5.15
CA VAL A 15 5.59 6.91 -5.15
C VAL A 15 4.59 8.00 -5.50
N ASP A 16 3.67 7.73 -6.43
CA ASP A 16 2.55 8.62 -6.73
C ASP A 16 1.68 8.78 -5.48
N GLN A 17 1.24 10.01 -5.18
CA GLN A 17 0.44 10.28 -3.98
C GLN A 17 -0.80 9.37 -3.89
N ARG A 18 -1.44 9.08 -5.02
CA ARG A 18 -2.63 8.20 -5.06
C ARG A 18 -2.31 6.77 -4.65
N VAL A 19 -1.09 6.29 -4.97
CA VAL A 19 -0.63 4.97 -4.53
C VAL A 19 -0.39 4.99 -3.02
N ALA A 20 0.28 6.02 -2.50
CA ALA A 20 0.51 6.17 -1.07
C ALA A 20 -0.80 6.23 -0.26
N ASP A 21 -1.79 6.99 -0.75
CA ASP A 21 -3.11 7.15 -0.13
C ASP A 21 -3.92 5.85 -0.06
N VAL A 22 -3.70 4.93 -1.00
CA VAL A 22 -4.31 3.59 -0.97
C VAL A 22 -3.52 2.69 -0.04
N MET A 23 -2.20 2.66 -0.15
CA MET A 23 -1.33 1.79 0.65
C MET A 23 -1.49 2.02 2.16
N ILE A 24 -1.64 3.28 2.60
CA ILE A 24 -1.73 3.60 4.03
C ILE A 24 -2.93 2.96 4.74
N LYS A 25 -3.97 2.56 3.99
CA LYS A 25 -5.17 1.89 4.51
C LYS A 25 -4.91 0.45 4.98
N TYR A 26 -3.71 -0.08 4.77
CA TYR A 26 -3.37 -1.47 5.05
C TYR A 26 -2.16 -1.64 5.99
N LEU A 27 -1.69 -0.56 6.63
CA LEU A 27 -0.42 -0.56 7.38
C LEU A 27 -0.57 -0.49 8.90
N THR A 28 -1.65 0.10 9.41
CA THR A 28 -1.80 0.36 10.85
C THR A 28 -2.87 -0.52 11.49
N VAL A 29 -2.80 -0.68 12.80
CA VAL A 29 -3.76 -1.50 13.58
C VAL A 29 -5.20 -0.97 13.56
N GLU A 30 -5.38 0.31 13.24
CA GLU A 30 -6.69 0.95 13.08
C GLU A 30 -7.27 0.76 11.67
N SER A 31 -6.49 0.14 10.77
CA SER A 31 -6.78 -0.03 9.34
C SER A 31 -6.79 -1.52 8.94
N ASP A 32 -6.90 -1.84 7.66
CA ASP A 32 -6.99 -3.23 7.18
C ASP A 32 -5.61 -3.91 7.12
N PHE A 33 -5.02 -4.22 8.28
CA PHE A 33 -3.67 -4.80 8.39
C PHE A 33 -3.61 -6.33 8.28
N GLY A 34 -4.73 -6.98 7.94
CA GLY A 34 -4.86 -8.44 8.01
C GLY A 34 -3.95 -9.21 7.06
N ASN A 35 -3.68 -10.48 7.39
CA ASN A 35 -2.99 -11.40 6.49
C ASN A 35 -4.01 -12.08 5.57
N ALA A 36 -3.90 -11.89 4.24
CA ALA A 36 -4.80 -12.48 3.24
C ALA A 36 -4.82 -14.03 3.25
N ALA A 37 -3.81 -14.68 3.82
CA ALA A 37 -3.82 -16.14 4.00
C ALA A 37 -4.70 -16.60 5.18
N SER A 38 -5.12 -15.70 6.08
CA SER A 38 -5.98 -16.04 7.21
C SER A 38 -7.43 -16.21 6.78
N ARG A 39 -7.94 -17.45 6.82
CA ARG A 39 -9.30 -17.78 6.32
C ARG A 39 -10.37 -17.86 7.41
N SER A 40 -10.01 -17.73 8.68
CA SER A 40 -10.90 -17.97 9.81
C SER A 40 -11.54 -16.72 10.43
N HIS A 41 -11.16 -15.51 9.99
CA HIS A 41 -11.64 -14.26 10.59
C HIS A 41 -11.67 -13.10 9.60
N SER A 42 -12.49 -12.09 9.91
CA SER A 42 -12.76 -10.94 9.05
C SER A 42 -11.52 -10.16 8.61
N PHE A 43 -10.51 -10.00 9.46
CA PHE A 43 -9.27 -9.30 9.06
C PHE A 43 -8.59 -9.95 7.85
N GLY A 44 -8.59 -11.28 7.77
CA GLY A 44 -7.97 -11.98 6.64
C GLY A 44 -8.84 -11.96 5.40
N TRP A 45 -10.17 -11.98 5.55
CA TRP A 45 -11.11 -11.84 4.43
C TRP A 45 -11.00 -10.48 3.75
N ALA A 46 -10.93 -9.39 4.53
CA ALA A 46 -10.75 -8.04 3.99
C ALA A 46 -9.42 -7.88 3.25
N ALA A 47 -8.33 -8.47 3.79
CA ALA A 47 -7.03 -8.45 3.13
C ALA A 47 -6.99 -9.27 1.82
N ASP A 48 -7.70 -10.40 1.77
CA ASP A 48 -7.82 -11.20 0.54
C ASP A 48 -8.57 -10.45 -0.57
N GLU A 49 -9.70 -9.82 -0.22
CA GLU A 49 -10.46 -8.97 -1.15
C GLU A 49 -9.63 -7.77 -1.66
N ALA A 50 -8.84 -7.15 -0.78
CA ALA A 50 -7.95 -6.05 -1.15
C ALA A 50 -6.87 -6.49 -2.15
N ILE A 51 -6.28 -7.69 -1.97
CA ILE A 51 -5.31 -8.25 -2.93
C ILE A 51 -5.99 -8.57 -4.27
N ASP A 52 -7.18 -9.16 -4.27
CA ASP A 52 -7.91 -9.47 -5.50
C ASP A 52 -8.27 -8.22 -6.29
N THR A 53 -8.61 -7.12 -5.61
CA THR A 53 -8.89 -5.82 -6.24
C THR A 53 -7.63 -5.16 -6.84
N ALA A 54 -6.45 -5.42 -6.26
CA ALA A 54 -5.19 -4.79 -6.68
C ALA A 54 -4.50 -5.48 -7.88
N ARG A 55 -4.96 -6.65 -8.29
CA ARG A 55 -4.42 -7.45 -9.40
C ARG A 55 -4.96 -6.99 -10.76
#